data_AF-U1QCJ5-F1
#
_entry.id   AF-U1QCJ5-F1
#
_cell.length_a   1.000
_cell.length_b   1.000
_cell.length_c   1.000
_cell.angle_alpha   90.00
_cell.angle_beta   90.00
_cell.angle_gamma   90.00
#
_symmetry.space_group_name_H-M   'P 1'
#
loop_
_entity.id
_entity.type
_entity.pdbx_description
1 polymer ?
#
loop_
_entity_poly.entity_id
_entity_poly.type
_entity_poly.pdbx_seq_one_letter_code
_entity_poly.pdbx_strand_id
1 'polypeptide(L)'
;MTGDETSRARWGLTTVQGLVDQSPYLPLEDPAEAVAERLLMLAHLTMNRDVWAGERLERYWGAFGDAVRGSAMSGTVVDWWCKFVDTMGGVPLGASGLLHEKNLLVRPGLLVPPVRDSRVLRVLDEWAPDLVDRTRMWVRTRREAAAERVRDTVFTDEGDLL
;
A
#
# COMPACT_ATOMS: atom_id res chain seq x y z
N MET A 1 25.09 -0.08 -17.52
CA MET A 1 23.81 0.28 -16.88
C MET A 1 22.86 -0.91 -16.97
N THR A 2 22.97 -1.86 -16.04
CA THR A 2 22.17 -3.11 -16.02
C THR A 2 21.57 -3.39 -14.64
N GLY A 3 21.61 -2.41 -13.73
CA GLY A 3 21.17 -2.56 -12.33
C GLY A 3 19.70 -2.24 -12.05
N ASP A 4 18.89 -1.90 -13.05
CA ASP A 4 17.59 -1.25 -12.82
C ASP A 4 16.39 -2.22 -12.91
N GLU A 5 16.41 -3.22 -13.79
CA GLU A 5 15.27 -4.15 -13.93
C GLU A 5 15.20 -5.22 -12.82
N THR A 6 16.35 -5.67 -12.34
CA THR A 6 16.43 -6.69 -11.26
C THR A 6 16.00 -6.13 -9.91
N SER A 7 16.18 -4.81 -9.68
CA SER A 7 15.75 -4.14 -8.46
C SER A 7 14.24 -3.85 -8.46
N ARG A 8 13.68 -3.47 -9.63
CA ARG A 8 12.23 -3.25 -9.83
C ARG A 8 11.40 -4.50 -9.62
N ALA A 9 11.93 -5.68 -9.96
CA ALA A 9 11.24 -6.96 -9.81
C ALA A 9 11.55 -7.69 -8.48
N ARG A 10 11.85 -6.96 -7.39
CA ARG A 10 12.09 -7.59 -6.09
C ARG A 10 10.87 -8.44 -5.72
N TRP A 11 11.07 -9.75 -5.58
CA TRP A 11 10.05 -10.78 -5.32
C TRP A 11 9.01 -11.03 -6.41
N GLY A 12 9.17 -10.50 -7.62
CA GLY A 12 8.24 -10.74 -8.73
C GLY A 12 6.84 -10.14 -8.54
N LEU A 13 6.71 -9.12 -7.70
CA LEU A 13 5.43 -8.47 -7.35
C LEU A 13 5.10 -7.35 -8.34
N THR A 14 4.73 -7.70 -9.58
CA THR A 14 4.60 -6.74 -10.69
C THR A 14 3.46 -5.74 -10.50
N THR A 15 2.32 -6.18 -9.98
CA THR A 15 1.13 -5.34 -9.78
C THR A 15 1.35 -4.33 -8.67
N VAL A 16 1.91 -4.77 -7.54
CA VAL A 16 2.26 -3.94 -6.39
C VAL A 16 3.43 -3.04 -6.72
N GLN A 17 4.40 -3.50 -7.52
CA GLN A 17 5.48 -2.63 -8.00
C GLN A 17 4.91 -1.45 -8.80
N GLY A 18 3.90 -1.69 -9.65
CA GLY A 18 3.21 -0.61 -10.35
C GLY A 18 2.51 0.40 -9.42
N LEU A 19 2.21 0.05 -8.16
CA LEU A 19 1.75 1.00 -7.14
C LEU A 19 2.92 1.81 -6.58
N VAL A 20 4.03 1.14 -6.26
CA VAL A 20 5.25 1.77 -5.72
C VAL A 20 5.83 2.78 -6.71
N ASP A 21 5.80 2.47 -8.01
CA ASP A 21 6.30 3.36 -9.07
C ASP A 21 5.48 4.66 -9.20
N GLN A 22 4.28 4.72 -8.60
CA GLN A 22 3.46 5.93 -8.51
C GLN A 22 3.75 6.77 -7.25
N SER A 23 4.59 6.27 -6.35
CA SER A 23 4.97 6.98 -5.14
C SER A 23 5.86 8.18 -5.49
N PRO A 24 5.65 9.35 -4.86
CA PRO A 24 6.57 10.48 -5.01
C PRO A 24 7.91 10.25 -4.28
N TYR A 25 8.03 9.18 -3.49
CA TYR A 25 9.24 8.87 -2.74
C TYR A 25 10.10 7.82 -3.44
N LEU A 26 11.42 7.87 -3.17
CA LEU A 26 12.33 6.81 -3.55
C LEU A 26 11.93 5.48 -2.88
N PRO A 27 12.03 4.34 -3.59
CA PRO A 27 11.78 3.02 -3.03
C PRO A 27 12.68 2.73 -1.81
N LEU A 28 12.14 2.04 -0.81
CA LEU A 28 12.89 1.63 0.37
C LEU A 28 13.82 0.45 0.06
N GLU A 29 15.09 0.57 0.48
CA GLU A 29 16.13 -0.41 0.18
C GLU A 29 16.10 -1.62 1.14
N ASP A 30 15.77 -1.40 2.42
CA ASP A 30 15.66 -2.50 3.38
C ASP A 30 14.46 -3.40 3.01
N PRO A 31 14.66 -4.73 2.91
CA PRO A 31 13.59 -5.66 2.59
C PRO A 31 12.37 -5.57 3.50
N ALA A 32 12.53 -5.39 4.81
CA ALA A 32 11.41 -5.35 5.74
C ALA A 32 10.61 -4.06 5.61
N GLU A 33 11.29 -2.93 5.43
CA GLU A 33 10.67 -1.64 5.13
C GLU A 33 9.91 -1.67 3.81
N ALA A 34 10.50 -2.25 2.77
CA ALA A 34 9.88 -2.41 1.45
C ALA A 34 8.61 -3.29 1.50
N VAL A 35 8.59 -4.35 2.31
CA VAL A 35 7.38 -5.16 2.55
C VAL A 35 6.34 -4.35 3.32
N ALA A 36 6.74 -3.66 4.40
CA ALA A 36 5.84 -2.89 5.24
C ALA A 36 5.13 -1.77 4.45
N GLU A 37 5.87 -1.02 3.63
CA GLU A 37 5.31 0.02 2.74
C GLU A 37 4.26 -0.56 1.78
N ARG A 38 4.60 -1.65 1.09
CA ARG A 38 3.69 -2.31 0.15
C ARG A 38 2.43 -2.82 0.83
N LEU A 39 2.56 -3.37 2.04
CA LEU A 39 1.42 -3.80 2.85
C LEU A 39 0.52 -2.62 3.22
N LEU A 40 1.07 -1.46 3.57
CA LEU A 40 0.28 -0.27 3.93
C LEU A 40 -0.44 0.34 2.72
N MET A 41 0.19 0.35 1.55
CA MET A 41 -0.47 0.73 0.29
C MET A 41 -1.67 -0.20 0.01
N LEU A 42 -1.46 -1.52 0.11
CA LEU A 42 -2.53 -2.50 -0.07
C LEU A 42 -3.62 -2.39 1.00
N ALA A 43 -3.24 -2.14 2.24
CA ALA A 43 -4.15 -1.93 3.36
C ALA A 43 -5.02 -0.67 3.17
N HIS A 44 -4.48 0.40 2.58
CA HIS A 44 -5.32 1.53 2.20
C HIS A 44 -6.30 1.17 1.08
N LEU A 45 -5.92 0.30 0.14
CA LEU A 45 -6.83 -0.15 -0.92
C LEU A 45 -7.98 -1.03 -0.42
N THR A 46 -7.93 -1.52 0.81
CA THR A 46 -9.08 -2.18 1.48
C THR A 46 -9.98 -1.18 2.21
N MET A 47 -9.73 0.13 2.13
CA MET A 47 -10.53 1.17 2.80
C MET A 47 -12.02 1.04 2.45
N ASN A 48 -12.82 0.80 3.48
CA ASN A 48 -14.28 0.75 3.36
C ASN A 48 -14.88 2.16 3.41
N ARG A 49 -15.46 2.61 2.30
CA ARG A 49 -16.09 3.94 2.21
C ARG A 49 -17.35 4.05 3.08
N ASP A 50 -18.06 2.96 3.33
CA ASP A 50 -19.25 2.98 4.19
C ASP A 50 -18.87 3.22 5.66
N VAL A 51 -17.63 2.85 6.03
CA VAL A 51 -17.10 3.09 7.38
C VAL A 51 -16.46 4.48 7.48
N TRP A 52 -15.68 4.89 6.48
CA TRP A 52 -14.74 6.02 6.58
C TRP A 52 -15.09 7.25 5.72
N ALA A 53 -16.28 7.35 5.13
CA ALA A 53 -16.72 8.54 4.39
C ALA A 53 -17.24 9.67 5.30
N GLY A 54 -17.51 10.83 4.69
CA GLY A 54 -18.04 12.02 5.37
C GLY A 54 -17.07 12.54 6.44
N GLU A 55 -17.62 12.94 7.59
CA GLU A 55 -16.86 13.47 8.74
C GLU A 55 -15.84 12.46 9.31
N ARG A 56 -16.03 11.15 9.08
CA ARG A 56 -15.08 10.12 9.55
C ARG A 56 -13.78 10.11 8.75
N LEU A 57 -13.79 10.66 7.52
CA LEU A 57 -12.62 10.73 6.68
C LEU A 57 -11.50 11.57 7.32
N GLU A 58 -11.86 12.61 8.08
CA GLU A 58 -10.89 13.47 8.78
C GLU A 58 -10.08 12.69 9.83
N ARG A 59 -10.69 11.66 10.41
CA ARG A 59 -10.06 10.80 11.43
C ARG A 59 -9.39 9.55 10.86
N TYR A 60 -9.60 9.27 9.57
CA TYR A 60 -9.15 8.03 8.93
C TYR A 60 -7.66 7.79 9.13
N TRP A 61 -6.80 8.79 8.84
CA TRP A 61 -5.35 8.60 8.92
C TRP A 61 -4.83 8.40 10.33
N GLY A 62 -5.45 9.03 11.33
CA GLY A 62 -5.15 8.78 12.74
C GLY A 62 -5.50 7.34 13.12
N ALA A 63 -6.72 6.91 12.83
CA ALA A 63 -7.15 5.54 13.10
C ALA A 63 -6.34 4.49 12.33
N PHE A 64 -5.97 4.79 11.09
CA PHE A 64 -5.11 3.92 10.28
C PHE A 64 -3.74 3.75 10.95
N GLY A 65 -3.08 4.84 11.36
CA GLY A 65 -1.79 4.75 12.08
C GLY A 65 -1.89 4.01 13.41
N ASP A 66 -2.95 4.26 14.18
CA ASP A 66 -3.21 3.55 15.44
C ASP A 66 -3.41 2.04 15.21
N ALA A 67 -4.14 1.66 14.16
CA ALA A 67 -4.35 0.25 13.80
C ALA A 67 -3.07 -0.45 13.32
N VAL A 68 -2.20 0.26 12.58
CA VAL A 68 -0.89 -0.26 12.15
C VAL A 68 -0.04 -0.63 13.35
N ARG A 69 0.11 0.29 14.31
CA ARG A 69 0.90 0.08 15.52
C ARG A 69 0.25 -0.92 16.47
N GLY A 70 -1.05 -0.78 16.74
CA GLY A 70 -1.79 -1.66 17.64
C GLY A 70 -1.78 -3.13 17.21
N SER A 71 -1.67 -3.39 15.90
CA SER A 71 -1.60 -4.74 15.35
C SER A 71 -0.17 -5.31 15.34
N ALA A 72 0.86 -4.49 15.54
CA ALA A 72 2.26 -4.88 15.38
C ALA A 72 2.75 -5.88 16.44
N MET A 73 2.06 -6.00 17.58
CA MET A 73 2.28 -7.03 18.61
C MET A 73 1.81 -8.44 18.21
N SER A 74 1.57 -8.68 16.93
CA SER A 74 1.17 -9.97 16.39
C SER A 74 2.36 -10.94 16.28
N GLY A 75 2.09 -12.25 16.26
CA GLY A 75 3.14 -13.26 16.09
C GLY A 75 3.67 -13.33 14.65
N THR A 76 2.82 -13.01 13.67
CA THR A 76 3.13 -13.06 12.23
C THR A 76 2.55 -11.87 11.49
N VAL A 77 3.04 -11.62 10.26
CA VAL A 77 2.48 -10.58 9.38
C VAL A 77 1.07 -10.93 8.89
N VAL A 78 0.76 -12.23 8.77
CA VAL A 78 -0.62 -12.68 8.48
C VAL A 78 -1.57 -12.25 9.59
N ASP A 79 -1.21 -12.50 10.86
CA ASP A 79 -2.04 -12.12 12.01
C ASP A 79 -2.18 -10.60 12.11
N TRP A 80 -1.11 -9.86 11.83
CA TRP A 80 -1.15 -8.40 11.75
C TRP A 80 -2.15 -7.94 10.69
N TRP A 81 -2.11 -8.51 9.48
CA TRP A 81 -3.02 -8.12 8.39
C TRP A 81 -4.48 -8.37 8.78
N CYS A 82 -4.80 -9.54 9.34
CA CYS A 82 -6.15 -9.87 9.79
C CYS A 82 -6.65 -8.87 10.84
N LYS A 83 -5.88 -8.65 11.92
CA LYS A 83 -6.26 -7.70 12.98
C LYS A 83 -6.42 -6.27 12.46
N PHE A 84 -5.52 -5.84 11.58
CA PHE A 84 -5.59 -4.52 10.96
C PHE A 84 -6.89 -4.36 10.16
N VAL A 85 -7.20 -5.32 9.28
CA VAL A 85 -8.40 -5.27 8.43
C VAL A 85 -9.67 -5.30 9.28
N ASP A 86 -9.71 -6.15 10.31
CA ASP A 86 -10.84 -6.22 11.24
C ASP A 86 -11.03 -4.89 11.99
N THR A 87 -9.94 -4.29 12.47
CA THR A 87 -9.97 -2.99 13.18
C THR A 87 -10.45 -1.86 12.27
N MET A 88 -9.99 -1.84 11.02
CA MET A 88 -10.34 -0.80 10.06
C MET A 88 -11.68 -1.06 9.34
N GLY A 89 -12.31 -2.22 9.55
CA GLY A 89 -13.51 -2.63 8.81
C GLY A 89 -13.26 -2.75 7.31
N GLY A 90 -12.07 -3.21 6.90
CA GLY A 90 -11.63 -3.25 5.52
C GLY A 90 -12.41 -4.23 4.64
N VAL A 91 -12.50 -3.93 3.34
CA VAL A 91 -13.15 -4.76 2.33
C VAL A 91 -12.13 -5.52 1.48
N PRO A 92 -12.50 -6.64 0.83
CA PRO A 92 -11.58 -7.37 -0.04
C PRO A 92 -11.00 -6.52 -1.18
N LEU A 93 -9.73 -6.76 -1.53
CA LEU A 93 -9.12 -6.16 -2.71
C LEU A 93 -9.85 -6.61 -3.98
N GLY A 94 -10.34 -5.65 -4.76
CA GLY A 94 -11.15 -5.93 -5.96
C GLY A 94 -10.36 -6.48 -7.16
N ALA A 95 -9.04 -6.27 -7.22
CA ALA A 95 -8.20 -6.76 -8.30
C ALA A 95 -7.50 -8.08 -7.92
N SER A 96 -7.66 -9.11 -8.75
CA SER A 96 -7.10 -10.46 -8.51
C SER A 96 -5.57 -10.45 -8.38
N GLY A 97 -4.87 -9.64 -9.19
CA GLY A 97 -3.41 -9.48 -9.11
C GLY A 97 -2.95 -8.93 -7.75
N LEU A 98 -3.64 -7.89 -7.25
CA LEU A 98 -3.36 -7.33 -5.92
C LEU A 98 -3.66 -8.33 -4.81
N LEU A 99 -4.74 -9.10 -4.93
CA LEU A 99 -5.09 -10.13 -3.95
C LEU A 99 -4.00 -11.22 -3.89
N HIS A 100 -3.51 -11.67 -5.04
CA HIS A 100 -2.43 -12.66 -5.14
C HIS A 100 -1.14 -12.14 -4.50
N GLU A 101 -0.67 -10.97 -4.90
CA GLU A 101 0.58 -10.40 -4.39
C GLU A 101 0.50 -10.04 -2.90
N LYS A 102 -0.67 -9.58 -2.43
CA LYS A 102 -0.94 -9.43 -1.00
C LYS A 102 -0.76 -10.75 -0.24
N ASN A 103 -1.22 -11.89 -0.79
CA ASN A 103 -1.06 -13.20 -0.13
C ASN A 103 0.41 -13.63 0.00
N LEU A 104 1.27 -13.17 -0.91
CA LEU A 104 2.72 -13.37 -0.83
C LEU A 104 3.33 -12.44 0.22
N LEU A 105 2.98 -11.15 0.20
CA LEU A 105 3.54 -10.14 1.12
C LEU A 105 3.20 -10.39 2.58
N VAL A 106 2.01 -10.91 2.89
CA VAL A 106 1.65 -11.28 4.27
C VAL A 106 2.39 -12.51 4.78
N ARG A 107 3.11 -13.23 3.91
CA ARG A 107 3.96 -14.37 4.25
C ARG A 107 5.40 -14.08 3.81
N PRO A 108 6.06 -13.06 4.41
CA PRO A 108 7.34 -12.55 3.93
C PRO A 108 8.46 -13.60 3.92
N GLY A 109 8.35 -14.66 4.73
CA GLY A 109 9.28 -15.80 4.72
C GLY A 109 9.22 -16.66 3.45
N LEU A 110 8.19 -16.53 2.61
CA LEU A 110 8.05 -17.22 1.32
C LEU A 110 8.59 -16.40 0.14
N LEU A 111 9.00 -15.15 0.38
CA LEU A 111 9.60 -14.29 -0.64
C LEU A 111 11.03 -14.76 -0.96
N VAL A 112 11.56 -14.40 -2.13
CA VAL A 112 12.95 -14.72 -2.52
C VAL A 112 13.70 -13.44 -2.92
N PRO A 113 14.63 -12.94 -2.10
CA PRO A 113 15.08 -13.50 -0.82
C PRO A 113 14.02 -13.37 0.30
N PRO A 114 14.00 -14.30 1.29
CA PRO A 114 13.00 -14.31 2.35
C PRO A 114 13.22 -13.19 3.35
N VAL A 115 12.12 -12.67 3.90
CA VAL A 115 12.12 -11.64 4.95
C VAL A 115 11.44 -12.20 6.19
N ARG A 116 12.04 -12.00 7.37
CA ARG A 116 11.48 -12.49 8.63
C ARG A 116 10.28 -11.64 9.05
N ASP A 117 9.17 -12.27 9.43
CA ASP A 117 7.99 -11.60 9.99
C ASP A 117 8.36 -10.60 11.09
N SER A 118 9.21 -11.00 12.04
CA SER A 118 9.65 -10.16 13.16
C SER A 118 10.36 -8.87 12.73
N ARG A 119 11.03 -8.84 11.57
CA ARG A 119 11.62 -7.60 11.05
C ARG A 119 10.55 -6.68 10.46
N VAL A 120 9.60 -7.23 9.71
CA VAL A 120 8.48 -6.45 9.13
C VAL A 120 7.60 -5.87 10.24
N LEU A 121 7.24 -6.68 11.23
CA LEU A 121 6.42 -6.25 12.36
C LEU A 121 7.11 -5.18 13.21
N ARG A 122 8.42 -5.31 13.44
CA ARG A 122 9.20 -4.26 14.11
C ARG A 122 9.17 -2.95 13.32
N VAL A 123 9.32 -3.02 12.01
CA VAL A 123 9.25 -1.84 11.16
C VAL A 123 7.87 -1.18 11.24
N LEU A 124 6.79 -1.97 11.21
CA LEU A 124 5.42 -1.47 11.36
C LEU A 124 5.17 -0.83 12.73
N ASP A 125 5.84 -1.26 13.80
CA ASP A 125 5.74 -0.67 15.13
C ASP A 125 6.53 0.65 15.25
N GLU A 126 7.83 0.58 14.91
CA GLU A 126 8.79 1.67 15.09
C GLU A 126 8.56 2.82 14.10
N TRP A 127 8.27 2.49 12.84
CA TRP A 127 8.21 3.44 11.72
C TRP A 127 6.79 3.69 11.21
N ALA A 128 5.76 3.31 11.97
CA ALA A 128 4.35 3.53 11.61
C ALA A 128 4.07 4.96 11.12
N PRO A 129 4.45 6.04 11.83
CA PRO A 129 4.15 7.41 11.40
C PRO A 129 4.68 7.73 9.99
N ASP A 130 5.96 7.42 9.75
CA ASP A 130 6.62 7.70 8.48
C ASP A 130 6.02 6.90 7.33
N LEU A 131 5.75 5.61 7.56
CA LEU A 131 5.15 4.75 6.55
C LEU A 131 3.70 5.15 6.22
N VAL A 132 2.94 5.61 7.22
CA VAL A 132 1.59 6.13 7.04
C VAL A 132 1.63 7.42 6.23
N ASP A 133 2.56 8.34 6.51
CA ASP A 133 2.71 9.57 5.75
C ASP A 133 3.14 9.29 4.31
N ARG A 134 4.07 8.36 4.08
CA ARG A 134 4.42 7.89 2.73
C ARG A 134 3.20 7.35 1.98
N THR A 135 2.40 6.52 2.63
CA THR A 135 1.16 5.96 2.06
C THR A 135 0.15 7.07 1.76
N ARG A 136 -0.06 8.01 2.67
CA ARG A 136 -0.98 9.14 2.50
C ARG A 136 -0.60 10.02 1.31
N MET A 137 0.68 10.31 1.16
CA MET A 137 1.21 11.08 0.05
C MET A 137 1.10 10.33 -1.28
N TRP A 138 1.40 9.04 -1.30
CA TRP A 138 1.15 8.17 -2.45
C TRP A 138 -0.34 8.21 -2.88
N VAL A 139 -1.27 8.11 -1.93
CA VAL A 139 -2.72 8.22 -2.21
C VAL A 139 -3.06 9.57 -2.83
N ARG A 140 -2.49 10.66 -2.30
CA ARG A 140 -2.72 12.02 -2.81
C ARG A 140 -2.25 12.14 -4.26
N THR A 141 -1.00 11.77 -4.53
CA THR A 141 -0.40 11.80 -5.89
C THR A 141 -1.19 10.94 -6.88
N ARG A 142 -1.62 9.74 -6.46
CA ARG A 142 -2.43 8.86 -7.31
C ARG A 142 -3.79 9.48 -7.67
N ARG A 143 -4.44 10.16 -6.71
CA ARG A 143 -5.72 10.85 -6.94
C ARG A 143 -5.55 12.06 -7.86
N GLU A 144 -4.51 12.86 -7.68
CA GLU A 144 -4.18 13.98 -8.55
C GLU A 144 -3.94 13.51 -9.99
N ALA A 145 -3.12 12.47 -10.18
CA ALA A 145 -2.86 11.89 -11.49
C ALA A 145 -4.12 11.27 -12.13
N ALA A 146 -5.03 10.70 -11.33
CA ALA A 146 -6.31 10.20 -11.84
C ALA A 146 -7.24 11.35 -12.27
N ALA A 147 -7.30 12.43 -11.51
CA ALA A 147 -8.09 13.61 -11.85
C ALA A 147 -7.59 14.29 -13.13
N GLU A 148 -6.27 14.35 -13.33
CA GLU A 148 -5.68 14.93 -14.54
C GLU A 148 -6.01 14.11 -15.79
N ARG A 149 -5.90 12.78 -15.74
CA ARG A 149 -6.30 11.92 -16.87
C ARG A 149 -7.76 12.09 -17.25
N VAL A 150 -8.65 12.28 -16.28
CA VAL A 150 -10.07 12.55 -16.55
C VAL A 150 -10.25 13.89 -17.26
N ARG A 151 -9.52 14.93 -16.84
CA ARG A 151 -9.54 16.23 -17.54
C ARG A 151 -9.04 16.08 -18.97
N ASP A 152 -7.88 15.47 -19.18
CA ASP A 152 -7.29 15.28 -20.51
C ASP A 152 -8.23 14.53 -21.46
N THR A 153 -8.92 13.49 -20.96
CA THR A 153 -9.90 12.72 -21.75
C THR A 153 -11.09 13.59 -22.18
N VAL A 154 -11.59 14.44 -21.28
CA VAL A 154 -12.69 15.38 -21.58
C VAL A 154 -12.26 16.43 -22.61
N PHE A 155 -11.02 16.92 -22.54
CA PHE A 155 -10.49 17.89 -23.52
C PHE A 155 -10.20 17.29 -24.90
N THR A 156 -9.84 16.01 -24.99
CA THR A 156 -9.67 15.33 -26.29
C THR A 156 -10.99 15.01 -26.99
N ASP A 157 -12.05 14.66 -26.24
CA ASP A 157 -13.36 14.33 -26.84
C ASP A 157 -14.12 15.58 -27.35
N GLU A 158 -13.87 16.76 -26.79
CA GLU A 158 -14.45 18.03 -27.29
C GLU A 158 -13.67 18.64 -28.47
N GLY A 159 -12.46 18.14 -28.76
CA GLY A 159 -11.60 18.61 -29.85
C GLY A 159 -11.86 17.98 -31.22
N ASP A 160 -12.58 16.85 -31.27
CA ASP A 160 -12.85 16.06 -32.49
C ASP A 160 -14.25 16.30 -33.10
N LEU A 161 -14.95 17.36 -32.69
CA LEU A 161 -16.28 17.75 -33.19
C LEU A 161 -16.28 18.98 -34.12
N LEU A 162 -15.21 19.23 -34.87
CA LEU A 162 -15.15 20.28 -35.90
C LEU A 162 -14.75 19.75 -37.28
#